data_AF-A0A9P1H7T2-F1
#
_entry.id   AF-A0A9P1H7T2-F1
#
_cell.length_a   1.000
_cell.length_b   1.000
_cell.length_c   1.000
_cell.angle_alpha   90.00
_cell.angle_beta   90.00
_cell.angle_gamma   90.00
#
_symmetry.space_group_name_H-M   'P 1'
#
loop_
_entity.id
_entity.type
_entity.pdbx_description
1 polymer ?
#
loop_
_entity_poly.entity_id
_entity_poly.type
_entity_poly.pdbx_seq_one_letter_code
_entity_poly.pdbx_strand_id
1 'polypeptide(L)'
;MGAPVRRRRGPVPAPAHRFLDLRVFPGTIYSLLERSIRYPQSFQSHGAELATIRDSLEALGRTWSDPLHGQARRHDIHDLGFMIQPHMRARWELYHDTEAFETVKVAAENLVDMDENFVVIVDSMCNMDLLYYIAAHTGRQEIANVATTHSKKLLATHLRKESRTRPGYDGTLYSTCHVVNFGPDGQIKGRYSAQGYDVSSTWSRGQAWAILGYAQSYLWTKDPKFLDAARGLAEYYTLRMEEAPAEVEVPRKGGKEGETVGRYVPLWDFDAPIEDPSNPVRDTSGAMVAANGMLVLSQALAGLGLHSESARYLEDALRIAQDVVDLSVSPERRASGRGRRKPGVYGHRGSGQV
;
A
#
# COMPACT_ATOMS: atom_id res chain seq x y z
N MET A 1 30.87 53.90 12.73
CA MET A 1 29.84 53.52 11.73
C MET A 1 29.97 52.03 11.49
N GLY A 2 28.96 51.25 11.87
CA GLY A 2 29.01 49.78 11.87
C GLY A 2 28.74 49.18 10.49
N ALA A 3 29.49 48.12 10.16
CA ALA A 3 29.24 47.29 8.99
C ALA A 3 28.03 46.35 9.24
N PRO A 4 27.18 46.07 8.23
CA PRO A 4 25.98 45.27 8.44
C PRO A 4 26.31 43.78 8.50
N VAL A 5 25.87 43.14 9.58
CA VAL A 5 25.93 41.68 9.77
C VAL A 5 24.95 41.01 8.81
N ARG A 6 25.47 40.27 7.81
CA ARG A 6 24.65 39.35 6.99
C ARG A 6 24.12 38.23 7.88
N ARG A 7 22.84 38.30 8.26
CA ARG A 7 22.12 37.16 8.84
C ARG A 7 22.06 36.04 7.82
N ARG A 8 22.68 34.89 8.11
CA ARG A 8 22.44 33.64 7.39
C ARG A 8 20.96 33.29 7.58
N ARG A 9 20.17 33.32 6.50
CA ARG A 9 18.85 32.70 6.49
C ARG A 9 19.07 31.20 6.66
N GLY A 10 18.52 30.62 7.73
CA GLY A 10 18.42 29.16 7.87
C GLY A 10 17.61 28.57 6.71
N PRO A 11 17.69 27.26 6.47
CA PRO A 11 16.90 26.61 5.44
C PRO A 11 15.42 26.86 5.72
N VAL A 12 14.74 27.50 4.77
CA VAL A 12 13.28 27.64 4.79
C VAL A 12 12.72 26.23 4.55
N PRO A 13 11.92 25.66 5.45
CA PRO A 13 11.30 24.37 5.19
C PRO A 13 10.37 24.51 3.99
N ALA A 14 10.52 23.63 3.01
CA ALA A 14 9.65 23.59 1.85
C ALA A 14 8.19 23.35 2.30
N PRO A 15 7.19 23.99 1.66
CA PRO A 15 5.80 23.86 2.08
C PRO A 15 5.33 22.41 1.97
N ALA A 16 4.94 21.82 3.10
CA ALA A 16 4.53 20.42 3.30
C ALA A 16 3.16 20.06 2.69
N HIS A 17 2.76 20.70 1.59
CA HIS A 17 1.34 20.78 1.20
C HIS A 17 0.97 20.02 -0.09
N ARG A 18 1.85 19.22 -0.70
CA ARG A 18 1.56 18.66 -2.04
C ARG A 18 1.91 17.19 -2.32
N PHE A 19 2.30 16.39 -1.33
CA PHE A 19 2.64 14.98 -1.59
C PHE A 19 1.85 14.03 -0.69
N LEU A 20 1.14 13.08 -1.29
CA LEU A 20 0.44 11.98 -0.62
C LEU A 20 1.42 11.14 0.23
N ASP A 21 2.69 11.05 -0.21
CA ASP A 21 3.80 10.34 0.45
C ASP A 21 4.15 10.88 1.85
N LEU A 22 3.78 12.13 2.15
CA LEU A 22 4.00 12.73 3.48
C LEU A 22 3.11 12.10 4.57
N ARG A 23 2.06 11.36 4.21
CA ARG A 23 1.12 10.78 5.19
C ARG A 23 1.62 9.48 5.81
N VAL A 24 2.42 8.70 5.07
CA VAL A 24 2.94 7.40 5.54
C VAL A 24 4.25 7.56 6.29
N PHE A 25 5.06 8.56 5.92
CA PHE A 25 6.40 8.77 6.48
C PHE A 25 6.44 8.90 8.02
N PRO A 26 5.57 9.70 8.68
CA PRO A 26 5.49 9.71 10.14
C PRO A 26 5.18 8.33 10.73
N GLY A 27 4.29 7.58 10.08
CA GLY A 27 3.94 6.21 10.48
C GLY A 27 5.17 5.30 10.52
N THR A 28 6.02 5.33 9.49
CA THR A 28 7.27 4.55 9.45
C THR A 28 8.22 4.91 10.60
N ILE A 29 8.33 6.19 10.95
CA ILE A 29 9.14 6.64 12.10
C ILE A 29 8.59 6.08 13.40
N TYR A 30 7.27 6.16 13.61
CA TYR A 30 6.63 5.62 14.80
C TYR A 30 6.71 4.09 14.87
N SER A 31 6.69 3.37 13.74
CA SER A 31 6.93 1.92 13.69
C SER A 31 8.36 1.56 14.14
N LEU A 32 9.36 2.34 13.74
CA LEU A 32 10.74 2.15 14.22
C LEU A 32 10.87 2.45 15.71
N LEU A 33 10.21 3.52 16.18
CA LEU A 33 10.18 3.90 17.59
C LEU A 33 9.52 2.80 18.42
N GLU A 34 8.33 2.34 18.02
CA GLU A 34 7.61 1.24 18.66
C GLU A 34 8.47 -0.03 18.72
N ARG A 35 9.09 -0.43 17.60
CA ARG A 35 10.00 -1.58 17.57
C ARG A 35 11.14 -1.42 18.55
N SER A 36 11.75 -0.24 18.63
CA SER A 36 12.85 0.03 19.55
C SER A 36 12.42 -0.05 21.02
N ILE A 37 11.16 0.25 21.34
CA ILE A 37 10.62 0.25 22.71
C ILE A 37 10.13 -1.14 23.10
N ARG A 38 9.30 -1.78 22.27
CA ARG A 38 8.65 -3.07 22.57
C ARG A 38 9.56 -4.27 22.35
N TYR A 39 10.51 -4.16 21.41
CA TYR A 39 11.41 -5.25 21.03
C TYR A 39 12.88 -4.81 20.99
N PRO A 40 13.43 -4.23 22.08
CA PRO A 40 14.79 -3.69 22.10
C PRO A 40 15.86 -4.73 21.74
N GLN A 41 15.64 -6.00 22.09
CA GLN A 41 16.53 -7.13 21.79
C GLN A 41 16.69 -7.41 20.28
N SER A 42 15.73 -6.98 19.46
CA SER A 42 15.73 -7.20 18.00
C SER A 42 15.99 -5.91 17.21
N PHE A 43 16.39 -4.83 17.90
CA PHE A 43 16.69 -3.54 17.29
C PHE A 43 18.19 -3.36 17.10
N GLN A 44 18.64 -3.22 15.86
CA GLN A 44 20.06 -3.10 15.53
C GLN A 44 20.52 -1.64 15.67
N SER A 45 21.16 -1.31 16.79
CA SER A 45 21.61 0.06 17.08
C SER A 45 22.94 0.47 16.43
N HIS A 46 23.66 -0.47 15.79
CA HIS A 46 24.92 -0.22 15.08
C HIS A 46 25.96 0.59 15.89
N GLY A 47 25.99 0.40 17.21
CA GLY A 47 26.94 1.07 18.11
C GLY A 47 26.46 2.42 18.68
N ALA A 48 25.27 2.89 18.30
CA ALA A 48 24.63 4.04 18.96
C ALA A 48 23.80 3.60 20.19
N GLU A 49 23.66 4.51 21.15
CA GLU A 49 22.83 4.28 22.33
C GLU A 49 21.34 4.30 21.97
N LEU A 50 20.59 3.31 22.44
CA LEU A 50 19.15 3.18 22.16
C LEU A 50 18.34 4.38 22.67
N ALA A 51 18.73 4.99 23.78
CA ALA A 51 18.08 6.19 24.31
C ALA A 51 18.16 7.34 23.29
N THR A 52 19.36 7.65 22.79
CA THR A 52 19.58 8.68 21.78
C THR A 52 18.82 8.43 20.47
N ILE A 53 18.73 7.17 20.04
CA ILE A 53 17.94 6.79 18.86
C ILE A 53 16.46 7.07 19.10
N ARG A 54 15.93 6.69 20.26
CA ARG A 54 14.51 6.91 20.62
C ARG A 54 14.18 8.40 20.66
N ASP A 55 15.00 9.22 21.30
CA ASP A 55 14.81 10.67 21.38
C ASP A 55 14.79 11.29 19.97
N SER A 56 15.69 10.84 19.09
CA SER A 56 15.76 11.30 17.70
C SER A 56 14.52 10.89 16.89
N LEU A 57 14.05 9.65 17.04
CA LEU A 57 12.85 9.15 16.37
C LEU A 57 11.59 9.87 16.87
N GLU A 58 11.49 10.14 18.17
CA GLU A 58 10.36 10.90 18.73
C GLU A 58 10.33 12.33 18.18
N ALA A 59 11.48 13.03 18.21
CA ALA A 59 11.58 14.40 17.71
C ALA A 59 11.23 14.48 16.21
N LEU A 60 11.71 13.51 15.42
CA LEU A 60 11.37 13.41 14.00
C LEU A 60 9.88 13.10 13.81
N GLY A 61 9.34 12.14 14.56
CA GLY A 61 7.92 11.77 14.51
C GLY A 61 7.00 12.97 14.74
N ARG A 62 7.25 13.76 15.79
CA ARG A 62 6.51 15.00 16.08
C ARG A 62 6.61 16.02 14.95
N THR A 63 7.83 16.27 14.47
CA THR A 63 8.09 17.24 13.39
C THR A 63 7.25 16.97 12.13
N TRP A 64 7.09 15.69 11.77
CA TRP A 64 6.35 15.29 10.56
C TRP A 64 4.87 15.01 10.80
N SER A 65 4.44 14.77 12.05
CA SER A 65 3.03 14.50 12.39
C SER A 65 2.26 15.74 12.82
N ASP A 66 2.86 16.68 13.57
CA ASP A 66 2.17 17.87 14.08
C ASP A 66 1.48 18.71 12.99
N PRO A 67 2.08 18.92 11.80
CA PRO A 67 1.41 19.65 10.70
C PRO A 67 0.16 18.94 10.16
N LEU A 68 0.01 17.62 10.38
CA LEU A 68 -1.14 16.84 9.92
C LEU A 68 -2.41 17.15 10.71
N HIS A 69 -2.31 17.68 11.94
CA HIS A 69 -3.48 18.14 12.71
C HIS A 69 -4.32 19.17 11.94
N GLY A 70 -3.66 20.03 11.15
CA GLY A 70 -4.36 20.98 10.27
C GLY A 70 -5.07 20.32 9.10
N GLN A 71 -4.57 19.17 8.62
CA GLN A 71 -5.18 18.41 7.52
C GLN A 71 -6.41 17.60 7.95
N ALA A 72 -6.58 17.33 9.24
CA ALA A 72 -7.73 16.60 9.78
C ALA A 72 -9.08 17.31 9.58
N ARG A 73 -9.07 18.59 9.19
CA ARG A 73 -10.27 19.41 8.95
C ARG A 73 -10.67 19.49 7.47
N ARG A 74 -10.02 18.72 6.59
CA ARG A 74 -10.36 18.69 5.17
C ARG A 74 -11.57 17.78 4.94
N HIS A 75 -12.49 18.25 4.10
CA HIS A 75 -13.73 17.54 3.76
C HIS A 75 -13.83 17.22 2.25
N ASP A 76 -12.77 17.50 1.48
CA ASP A 76 -12.79 17.70 0.03
C ASP A 76 -11.97 16.69 -0.80
N ILE A 77 -11.82 15.44 -0.34
CA ILE A 77 -10.95 14.46 -1.02
C ILE A 77 -11.80 13.28 -1.54
N HIS A 78 -11.97 13.23 -2.86
CA HIS A 78 -12.89 12.34 -3.60
C HIS A 78 -12.23 11.66 -4.83
N ASP A 79 -10.91 11.54 -4.81
CA ASP A 79 -9.97 10.79 -5.67
C ASP A 79 -10.17 10.68 -7.21
N LEU A 80 -11.21 11.20 -7.88
CA LEU A 80 -11.30 11.20 -9.36
C LEU A 80 -10.15 11.97 -10.03
N GLY A 81 -9.60 12.98 -9.35
CA GLY A 81 -8.39 13.68 -9.78
C GLY A 81 -7.18 12.75 -9.89
N PHE A 82 -7.05 11.74 -9.03
CA PHE A 82 -5.98 10.75 -9.14
C PHE A 82 -6.25 9.71 -10.25
N MET A 83 -7.52 9.53 -10.61
CA MET A 83 -7.93 8.52 -11.59
C MET A 83 -7.76 9.01 -13.02
N ILE A 84 -8.26 10.21 -13.34
CA ILE A 84 -8.32 10.70 -14.73
C ILE A 84 -7.18 11.65 -15.06
N GLN A 85 -6.79 12.50 -14.11
CA GLN A 85 -5.88 13.60 -14.39
C GLN A 85 -4.48 13.15 -14.82
N PRO A 86 -3.81 12.14 -14.21
CA PRO A 86 -2.41 11.84 -14.54
C PRO A 86 -2.20 11.44 -16.01
N HIS A 87 -3.11 10.67 -16.60
CA HIS A 87 -2.96 10.18 -17.97
C HIS A 87 -3.69 11.04 -19.01
N MET A 88 -4.89 11.57 -18.70
CA MET A 88 -5.61 12.42 -19.66
C MET A 88 -5.00 13.81 -19.78
N ARG A 89 -4.44 14.35 -18.70
CA ARG A 89 -3.67 15.61 -18.76
C ARG A 89 -2.44 15.46 -19.65
N ALA A 90 -1.69 14.35 -19.50
CA ALA A 90 -0.51 14.11 -20.33
C ALA A 90 -0.89 14.01 -21.82
N ARG A 91 -2.00 13.32 -22.16
CA ARG A 91 -2.50 13.26 -23.55
C ARG A 91 -2.85 14.63 -24.11
N TRP A 92 -3.54 15.47 -23.34
CA TRP A 92 -3.85 16.84 -23.75
C TRP A 92 -2.60 17.72 -23.88
N GLU A 93 -1.71 17.71 -22.88
CA GLU A 93 -0.53 18.59 -22.85
C GLU A 93 0.53 18.21 -23.90
N LEU A 94 0.65 16.94 -24.25
CA LEU A 94 1.65 16.46 -25.22
C LEU A 94 1.12 16.40 -26.66
N TYR A 95 -0.15 16.05 -26.85
CA TYR A 95 -0.70 15.76 -28.18
C TYR A 95 -1.89 16.63 -28.57
N HIS A 96 -2.31 17.56 -27.69
CA HIS A 96 -3.51 18.39 -27.89
C HIS A 96 -4.77 17.58 -28.21
N ASP A 97 -4.86 16.40 -27.59
CA ASP A 97 -6.00 15.49 -27.69
C ASP A 97 -7.24 16.10 -27.01
N THR A 98 -8.16 16.63 -27.83
CA THR A 98 -9.36 17.31 -27.35
C THR A 98 -10.32 16.37 -26.62
N GLU A 99 -10.34 15.07 -26.96
CA GLU A 99 -11.16 14.07 -26.25
C GLU A 99 -10.62 13.83 -24.84
N ALA A 100 -9.29 13.79 -24.69
CA ALA A 100 -8.65 13.71 -23.38
C ALA A 100 -8.94 14.96 -22.52
N PHE A 101 -8.96 16.16 -23.12
CA PHE A 101 -9.30 17.39 -22.41
C PHE A 101 -10.77 17.40 -21.93
N GLU A 102 -11.72 17.05 -22.80
CA GLU A 102 -13.13 16.92 -22.41
C GLU A 102 -13.32 15.85 -21.33
N THR A 103 -12.55 14.75 -21.38
CA THR A 103 -12.56 13.73 -20.32
C THR A 103 -12.10 14.28 -18.96
N VAL A 104 -11.03 15.09 -18.93
CA VAL A 104 -10.57 15.75 -17.68
C VAL A 104 -11.63 16.73 -17.16
N LYS A 105 -12.26 17.49 -18.04
CA LYS A 105 -13.28 18.48 -17.69
C LYS A 105 -14.53 17.82 -17.12
N VAL A 106 -15.07 16.81 -17.81
CA VAL A 106 -16.21 16.02 -17.33
C VAL A 106 -15.87 15.31 -16.02
N ALA A 107 -14.65 14.78 -15.86
CA ALA A 107 -14.22 14.19 -14.60
C ALA A 107 -14.13 15.22 -13.46
N ALA A 108 -13.71 16.46 -13.75
CA ALA A 108 -13.70 17.54 -12.78
C ALA A 108 -15.12 17.99 -12.39
N GLU A 109 -16.03 18.07 -13.35
CA GLU A 109 -17.46 18.39 -13.13
C GLU A 109 -18.15 17.27 -12.32
N ASN A 110 -17.90 16.00 -12.64
CA ASN A 110 -18.44 14.86 -11.89
C ASN A 110 -17.82 14.69 -10.48
N LEU A 111 -16.61 15.20 -10.23
CA LEU A 111 -15.99 15.19 -8.89
C LEU A 111 -16.69 16.19 -7.95
N VAL A 112 -17.30 17.24 -8.48
CA VAL A 112 -18.01 18.25 -7.68
C VAL A 112 -19.52 18.02 -7.61
N ASP A 113 -20.08 17.19 -8.49
CA ASP A 113 -21.49 16.83 -8.49
C ASP A 113 -21.78 15.56 -7.66
N MET A 114 -21.83 15.76 -6.33
CA MET A 114 -22.23 14.74 -5.37
C MET A 114 -23.75 14.49 -5.35
N ASP A 115 -24.52 15.29 -6.10
CA ASP A 115 -25.98 15.14 -6.24
C ASP A 115 -26.34 14.15 -7.35
N GLU A 116 -25.41 13.81 -8.25
CA GLU A 116 -25.61 12.81 -9.32
C GLU A 116 -24.66 11.60 -9.27
N ASN A 117 -23.47 11.76 -8.68
CA ASN A 117 -22.44 10.73 -8.66
C ASN A 117 -21.86 10.54 -7.25
N PHE A 118 -21.70 9.28 -6.86
CA PHE A 118 -21.02 8.92 -5.62
C PHE A 118 -19.98 7.85 -5.91
N VAL A 119 -18.73 8.29 -6.11
CA VAL A 119 -17.62 7.45 -6.51
C VAL A 119 -16.93 6.86 -5.29
N VAL A 120 -16.84 5.53 -5.28
CA VAL A 120 -16.21 4.77 -4.21
C VAL A 120 -15.11 3.91 -4.81
N ILE A 121 -13.97 3.89 -4.12
CA ILE A 121 -12.79 3.08 -4.49
C ILE A 121 -12.53 2.00 -3.43
N VAL A 122 -11.97 0.87 -3.87
CA VAL A 122 -11.65 -0.26 -2.98
C VAL A 122 -10.70 0.11 -1.83
N ASP A 123 -9.81 1.07 -2.07
CA ASP A 123 -8.83 1.62 -1.11
C ASP A 123 -9.50 2.14 0.17
N SER A 124 -10.75 2.60 0.06
CA SER A 124 -11.54 3.07 1.19
C SER A 124 -11.73 2.00 2.29
N MET A 125 -11.56 0.71 1.97
CA MET A 125 -11.59 -0.37 2.97
C MET A 125 -10.56 -0.18 4.08
N CYS A 126 -9.37 0.33 3.79
CA CYS A 126 -8.34 0.56 4.80
C CYS A 126 -8.61 1.79 5.68
N ASN A 127 -9.49 2.70 5.23
CA ASN A 127 -9.92 3.84 6.04
C ASN A 127 -10.92 3.43 7.13
N MET A 128 -11.56 2.26 6.99
CA MET A 128 -12.58 1.80 7.95
C MET A 128 -11.98 1.51 9.32
N ASP A 129 -10.73 1.06 9.39
CA ASP A 129 -9.99 0.82 10.63
C ASP A 129 -9.97 2.06 11.53
N LEU A 130 -9.76 3.25 10.94
CA LEU A 130 -9.81 4.52 11.66
C LEU A 130 -11.19 4.79 12.29
N LEU A 131 -12.26 4.55 11.54
CA LEU A 131 -13.63 4.76 12.02
C LEU A 131 -13.96 3.80 13.17
N TYR A 132 -13.60 2.53 13.04
CA TYR A 132 -13.75 1.56 14.12
C TYR A 132 -12.92 1.93 15.35
N TYR A 133 -11.68 2.34 15.15
CA TYR A 133 -10.78 2.77 16.22
C TYR A 133 -11.37 3.94 17.01
N ILE A 134 -11.84 4.99 16.33
CA ILE A 134 -12.47 6.14 17.01
C ILE A 134 -13.79 5.74 17.69
N ALA A 135 -14.62 4.92 17.07
CA ALA A 135 -15.85 4.43 17.68
C ALA A 135 -15.56 3.68 19.00
N ALA A 136 -14.56 2.80 19.01
CA ALA A 136 -14.16 2.04 20.19
C ALA A 136 -13.66 2.93 21.34
N HIS A 137 -12.93 4.01 21.03
CA HIS A 137 -12.38 4.92 22.05
C HIS A 137 -13.36 5.98 22.54
N THR A 138 -14.38 6.31 21.74
CA THR A 138 -15.35 7.37 22.07
C THR A 138 -16.72 6.83 22.50
N GLY A 139 -16.98 5.53 22.34
CA GLY A 139 -18.29 4.92 22.57
C GLY A 139 -19.35 5.29 21.52
N ARG A 140 -18.97 5.96 20.43
CA ARG A 140 -19.86 6.42 19.36
C ARG A 140 -20.16 5.29 18.36
N GLN A 141 -21.11 4.44 18.72
CA GLN A 141 -21.49 3.26 17.93
C GLN A 141 -21.97 3.59 16.51
N GLU A 142 -22.54 4.77 16.30
CA GLU A 142 -22.97 5.23 14.97
C GLU A 142 -21.81 5.30 13.97
N ILE A 143 -20.59 5.63 14.43
CA ILE A 143 -19.40 5.69 13.57
C ILE A 143 -18.99 4.27 13.15
N ALA A 144 -19.02 3.30 14.07
CA ALA A 144 -18.78 1.90 13.73
C ALA A 144 -19.85 1.35 12.77
N ASN A 145 -21.12 1.75 12.93
CA ASN A 145 -22.20 1.32 12.05
C ASN A 145 -22.02 1.84 10.61
N VAL A 146 -21.54 3.08 10.45
CA VAL A 146 -21.17 3.63 9.13
C VAL A 146 -20.06 2.79 8.50
N ALA A 147 -18.99 2.50 9.24
CA ALA A 147 -17.88 1.68 8.74
C ALA A 147 -18.34 0.27 8.32
N THR A 148 -19.15 -0.39 9.15
CA THR A 148 -19.71 -1.72 8.82
C THR A 148 -20.64 -1.69 7.62
N THR A 149 -21.46 -0.65 7.48
CA THR A 149 -22.36 -0.48 6.33
C THR A 149 -21.56 -0.30 5.05
N HIS A 150 -20.52 0.55 5.09
CA HIS A 150 -19.59 0.76 3.98
C HIS A 150 -18.92 -0.56 3.57
N SER A 151 -18.27 -1.27 4.50
CA SER A 151 -17.64 -2.56 4.21
C SER A 151 -18.61 -3.58 3.62
N LYS A 152 -19.86 -3.65 4.11
CA LYS A 152 -20.90 -4.54 3.54
C LYS A 152 -21.31 -4.13 2.13
N LYS A 153 -21.38 -2.83 1.83
CA LYS A 153 -21.66 -2.36 0.48
C LYS A 153 -20.52 -2.77 -0.46
N LEU A 154 -19.26 -2.65 -0.04
CA LEU A 154 -18.10 -3.04 -0.88
C LEU A 154 -18.06 -4.55 -1.15
N LEU A 155 -18.51 -5.41 -0.21
CA LEU A 155 -18.64 -6.86 -0.45
C LEU A 155 -19.53 -7.16 -1.65
N ALA A 156 -20.64 -6.44 -1.80
CA ALA A 156 -21.63 -6.68 -2.84
C ALA A 156 -21.30 -6.01 -4.18
N THR A 157 -20.39 -5.03 -4.18
CA THR A 157 -20.25 -4.10 -5.31
C THR A 157 -18.85 -4.09 -5.91
N HIS A 158 -17.82 -4.19 -5.07
CA HIS A 158 -16.41 -4.12 -5.46
C HIS A 158 -15.74 -5.49 -5.56
N LEU A 159 -16.26 -6.50 -4.86
CA LEU A 159 -15.76 -7.87 -4.96
C LEU A 159 -16.44 -8.60 -6.12
N ARG A 160 -15.64 -9.30 -6.92
CA ARG A 160 -16.10 -10.22 -7.97
C ARG A 160 -15.84 -11.63 -7.49
N LYS A 161 -16.87 -12.48 -7.58
CA LYS A 161 -16.74 -13.91 -7.33
C LYS A 161 -16.06 -14.54 -8.52
N GLU A 162 -14.93 -15.20 -8.28
CA GLU A 162 -14.20 -15.90 -9.32
C GLU A 162 -14.74 -17.32 -9.49
N SER A 163 -14.79 -17.80 -10.73
CA SER A 163 -15.11 -19.20 -11.04
C SER A 163 -13.92 -20.14 -10.84
N ARG A 164 -12.73 -19.58 -10.61
CA ARG A 164 -11.49 -20.33 -10.38
C ARG A 164 -11.51 -20.99 -8.99
N THR A 165 -10.75 -22.05 -8.85
CA THR A 165 -10.53 -22.77 -7.59
C THR A 165 -9.05 -22.89 -7.31
N ARG A 166 -8.65 -22.86 -6.03
CA ARG A 166 -7.27 -23.10 -5.61
C ARG A 166 -7.20 -24.42 -4.82
N PRO A 167 -6.31 -25.38 -5.17
CA PRO A 167 -6.15 -26.60 -4.40
C PRO A 167 -5.85 -26.32 -2.93
N GLY A 168 -6.57 -26.99 -2.01
CA GLY A 168 -6.41 -26.76 -0.57
C GLY A 168 -7.19 -25.57 -0.02
N TYR A 169 -8.14 -25.03 -0.79
CA TYR A 169 -9.11 -24.02 -0.34
C TYR A 169 -10.50 -24.25 -0.95
N ASP A 170 -11.49 -24.53 -0.11
CA ASP A 170 -12.87 -24.82 -0.53
C ASP A 170 -13.78 -23.58 -0.56
N GLY A 171 -13.26 -22.42 -0.15
CA GLY A 171 -14.02 -21.18 -0.11
C GLY A 171 -14.13 -20.50 -1.48
N THR A 172 -14.95 -19.45 -1.54
CA THR A 172 -15.04 -18.59 -2.73
C THR A 172 -13.78 -17.75 -2.87
N LEU A 173 -13.20 -17.70 -4.07
CA LEU A 173 -12.15 -16.75 -4.43
C LEU A 173 -12.76 -15.42 -4.84
N TYR A 174 -12.12 -14.31 -4.44
CA TYR A 174 -12.57 -12.97 -4.77
C TYR A 174 -11.47 -12.17 -5.45
N SER A 175 -11.79 -11.57 -6.60
CA SER A 175 -11.02 -10.47 -7.18
C SER A 175 -11.72 -9.13 -6.93
N THR A 176 -11.06 -8.01 -7.21
CA THR A 176 -11.61 -6.67 -6.95
C THR A 176 -11.68 -5.83 -8.21
N CYS A 177 -12.79 -5.10 -8.41
CA CYS A 177 -12.76 -3.91 -9.25
C CYS A 177 -12.25 -2.73 -8.44
N HIS A 178 -11.59 -1.78 -9.10
CA HIS A 178 -11.04 -0.61 -8.42
C HIS A 178 -12.17 0.34 -7.99
N VAL A 179 -13.03 0.74 -8.92
CA VAL A 179 -13.96 1.87 -8.72
C VAL A 179 -15.40 1.46 -9.02
N VAL A 180 -16.33 1.91 -8.19
CA VAL A 180 -17.77 1.85 -8.45
C VAL A 180 -18.37 3.26 -8.30
N ASN A 181 -19.12 3.69 -9.31
CA ASN A 181 -19.92 4.91 -9.24
C ASN A 181 -21.36 4.54 -8.88
N PHE A 182 -21.89 5.15 -7.83
CA PHE A 182 -23.27 5.02 -7.42
C PHE A 182 -24.09 6.24 -7.83
N GLY A 183 -25.37 6.03 -8.11
CA GLY A 183 -26.35 7.10 -8.17
C GLY A 183 -26.81 7.52 -6.78
N PRO A 184 -27.58 8.63 -6.66
CA PRO A 184 -28.11 9.12 -5.39
C PRO A 184 -29.05 8.12 -4.69
N ASP A 185 -29.64 7.22 -5.46
CA ASP A 185 -30.47 6.11 -4.99
C ASP A 185 -29.65 4.91 -4.45
N GLY A 186 -28.33 4.99 -4.49
CA GLY A 186 -27.40 3.95 -4.07
C GLY A 186 -27.25 2.78 -5.06
N GLN A 187 -27.83 2.88 -6.26
CA GLN A 187 -27.66 1.89 -7.34
C GLN A 187 -26.36 2.11 -8.09
N ILE A 188 -25.81 1.04 -8.68
CA ILE A 188 -24.56 1.14 -9.46
C ILE A 188 -24.86 1.76 -10.81
N LYS A 189 -24.24 2.91 -11.10
CA LYS A 189 -24.21 3.53 -12.44
C LYS A 189 -23.14 2.87 -13.33
N GLY A 190 -22.00 2.51 -12.75
CA GLY A 190 -20.92 1.89 -13.50
C GLY A 190 -19.76 1.41 -12.63
N ARG A 191 -18.92 0.56 -13.22
CA ARG A 191 -17.64 0.14 -12.65
C ARG A 191 -16.53 0.62 -13.56
N TYR A 192 -15.42 1.04 -12.97
CA TYR A 192 -14.30 1.63 -13.69
C TYR A 192 -12.97 1.13 -13.12
N SER A 193 -11.93 1.29 -13.93
CA SER A 193 -10.55 1.22 -13.48
C SER A 193 -9.91 2.59 -13.62
N ALA A 194 -9.04 2.90 -12.67
CA ALA A 194 -8.31 4.17 -12.62
C ALA A 194 -6.80 3.98 -12.63
N GLN A 195 -6.32 3.05 -11.79
CA GLN A 195 -4.91 2.70 -11.69
C GLN A 195 -4.63 1.25 -12.12
N GLY A 196 -5.67 0.48 -12.43
CA GLY A 196 -5.56 -0.88 -12.97
C GLY A 196 -5.57 -0.88 -14.49
N TYR A 197 -5.18 -1.99 -15.08
CA TYR A 197 -5.05 -2.17 -16.51
C TYR A 197 -6.37 -2.02 -17.27
N ASP A 198 -7.45 -2.62 -16.77
CA ASP A 198 -8.77 -2.62 -17.38
C ASP A 198 -9.87 -2.66 -16.31
N VAL A 199 -11.11 -2.32 -16.66
CA VAL A 199 -12.27 -2.41 -15.75
C VAL A 199 -12.50 -3.86 -15.28
N SER A 200 -12.21 -4.83 -16.14
CA SER A 200 -12.30 -6.26 -15.85
C SER A 200 -11.04 -6.83 -15.19
N SER A 201 -9.92 -6.11 -15.22
CA SER A 201 -8.67 -6.57 -14.62
C SER A 201 -8.69 -6.48 -13.09
N THR A 202 -7.67 -7.06 -12.46
CA THR A 202 -7.44 -6.97 -11.02
C THR A 202 -6.13 -6.25 -10.73
N TRP A 203 -6.28 -4.97 -10.41
CA TRP A 203 -5.19 -4.15 -9.92
C TRP A 203 -4.63 -4.69 -8.60
N SER A 204 -3.34 -4.99 -8.55
CA SER A 204 -2.77 -5.81 -7.47
C SER A 204 -2.80 -5.12 -6.10
N ARG A 205 -2.60 -3.80 -6.06
CA ARG A 205 -2.73 -3.03 -4.81
C ARG A 205 -4.18 -2.82 -4.37
N GLY A 206 -5.13 -2.73 -5.28
CA GLY A 206 -6.56 -2.75 -4.95
C GLY A 206 -6.96 -4.06 -4.28
N GLN A 207 -6.46 -5.18 -4.80
CA GLN A 207 -6.62 -6.49 -4.17
C GLN A 207 -6.01 -6.50 -2.75
N ALA A 208 -4.80 -5.96 -2.60
CA ALA A 208 -4.12 -5.91 -1.31
C ALA A 208 -4.87 -5.06 -0.27
N TRP A 209 -5.41 -3.90 -0.66
CA TRP A 209 -6.25 -3.07 0.22
C TRP A 209 -7.48 -3.82 0.71
N ALA A 210 -8.13 -4.59 -0.16
CA ALA A 210 -9.27 -5.39 0.24
C ALA A 210 -8.88 -6.49 1.23
N ILE A 211 -7.75 -7.20 1.01
CA ILE A 211 -7.26 -8.23 1.94
C ILE A 211 -7.08 -7.64 3.34
N LEU A 212 -6.33 -6.53 3.44
CA LEU A 212 -6.05 -5.89 4.73
C LEU A 212 -7.33 -5.33 5.36
N GLY A 213 -8.13 -4.58 4.60
CA GLY A 213 -9.31 -3.89 5.12
C GLY A 213 -10.41 -4.86 5.59
N TYR A 214 -10.62 -5.99 4.92
CA TYR A 214 -11.57 -7.01 5.40
C TYR A 214 -11.04 -7.79 6.60
N ALA A 215 -9.74 -8.09 6.66
CA ALA A 215 -9.14 -8.72 7.83
C ALA A 215 -9.28 -7.82 9.08
N GLN A 216 -9.01 -6.51 8.94
CA GLN A 216 -9.23 -5.52 9.99
C GLN A 216 -10.71 -5.39 10.37
N SER A 217 -11.60 -5.29 9.38
CA SER A 217 -13.05 -5.19 9.61
C SER A 217 -13.58 -6.41 10.37
N TYR A 218 -13.09 -7.61 10.07
CA TYR A 218 -13.40 -8.80 10.86
C TYR A 218 -12.90 -8.69 12.30
N LEU A 219 -11.66 -8.22 12.54
CA LEU A 219 -11.16 -8.08 13.89
C LEU A 219 -12.02 -7.16 14.76
N TRP A 220 -12.56 -6.08 14.20
CA TRP A 220 -13.44 -5.13 14.89
C TRP A 220 -14.85 -5.67 15.13
N THR A 221 -15.44 -6.33 14.13
CA THR A 221 -16.88 -6.65 14.14
C THR A 221 -17.19 -8.10 14.47
N LYS A 222 -16.21 -9.00 14.27
CA LYS A 222 -16.37 -10.46 14.24
C LYS A 222 -17.43 -10.96 13.24
N ASP A 223 -17.81 -10.16 12.25
CA ASP A 223 -18.77 -10.58 11.22
C ASP A 223 -18.09 -11.59 10.26
N PRO A 224 -18.54 -12.87 10.22
CA PRO A 224 -17.88 -13.92 9.45
C PRO A 224 -17.81 -13.61 7.96
N LYS A 225 -18.72 -12.78 7.42
CA LYS A 225 -18.67 -12.39 6.01
C LYS A 225 -17.39 -11.64 5.65
N PHE A 226 -16.84 -10.85 6.58
CA PHE A 226 -15.57 -10.16 6.36
C PHE A 226 -14.38 -11.12 6.44
N LEU A 227 -14.45 -12.13 7.31
CA LEU A 227 -13.42 -13.18 7.36
C LEU A 227 -13.40 -13.99 6.05
N ASP A 228 -14.56 -14.41 5.56
CA ASP A 228 -14.69 -15.16 4.30
C ASP A 228 -14.17 -14.35 3.11
N ALA A 229 -14.48 -13.05 3.06
CA ALA A 229 -13.94 -12.15 2.05
C ALA A 229 -12.42 -12.03 2.14
N ALA A 230 -11.87 -11.77 3.33
CA ALA A 230 -10.43 -11.65 3.54
C ALA A 230 -9.67 -12.93 3.12
N ARG A 231 -10.19 -14.10 3.47
CA ARG A 231 -9.65 -15.41 3.05
C ARG A 231 -9.71 -15.56 1.54
N GLY A 232 -10.87 -15.39 0.92
CA GLY A 232 -11.02 -15.56 -0.52
C GLY A 232 -10.22 -14.57 -1.37
N LEU A 233 -10.02 -13.34 -0.88
CA LEU A 233 -9.15 -12.33 -1.50
C LEU A 233 -7.67 -12.73 -1.39
N ALA A 234 -7.23 -13.22 -0.23
CA ALA A 234 -5.86 -13.67 0.00
C ALA A 234 -5.53 -14.91 -0.84
N GLU A 235 -6.45 -15.87 -0.92
CA GLU A 235 -6.30 -17.07 -1.74
C GLU A 235 -6.26 -16.76 -3.23
N TYR A 236 -7.08 -15.80 -3.70
CA TYR A 236 -7.00 -15.33 -5.07
C TYR A 236 -5.65 -14.66 -5.34
N TYR A 237 -5.17 -13.79 -4.44
CA TYR A 237 -3.83 -13.19 -4.56
C TYR A 237 -2.74 -14.26 -4.69
N THR A 238 -2.73 -15.26 -3.80
CA THR A 238 -1.75 -16.35 -3.83
C THR A 238 -1.84 -17.15 -5.12
N LEU A 239 -3.06 -17.47 -5.59
CA LEU A 239 -3.26 -18.13 -6.88
C LEU A 239 -2.64 -17.33 -8.03
N ARG A 240 -2.85 -16.01 -8.08
CA ARG A 240 -2.29 -15.16 -9.14
C ARG A 240 -0.76 -15.08 -9.08
N MET A 241 -0.14 -15.21 -7.90
CA MET A 241 1.32 -15.32 -7.77
C MET A 241 1.83 -16.66 -8.29
N GLU A 242 1.15 -17.75 -7.96
CA GLU A 242 1.50 -19.10 -8.42
C GLU A 242 1.34 -19.25 -9.93
N GLU A 243 0.31 -18.66 -10.52
CA GLU A 243 0.02 -18.66 -11.97
C GLU A 243 0.85 -17.65 -12.76
N ALA A 244 1.62 -16.77 -12.10
CA ALA A 244 2.35 -15.72 -12.80
C ALA A 244 3.34 -16.30 -13.82
N PRO A 245 3.61 -15.59 -14.94
CA PRO A 245 4.59 -16.03 -15.94
C PRO A 245 6.00 -16.23 -15.34
N ALA A 246 6.83 -17.11 -15.90
CA ALA A 246 8.16 -17.40 -15.36
C ALA A 246 9.10 -16.17 -15.35
N GLU A 247 8.81 -15.19 -16.21
CA GLU A 247 9.46 -13.89 -16.33
C GLU A 247 9.39 -13.07 -15.01
N VAL A 248 8.45 -13.39 -14.12
CA VAL A 248 8.40 -12.74 -12.80
C VAL A 248 9.47 -13.26 -11.83
N GLU A 249 10.26 -14.26 -12.20
CA GLU A 249 11.36 -14.78 -11.40
C GLU A 249 12.70 -14.30 -11.94
N VAL A 250 13.51 -13.72 -11.05
CA VAL A 250 14.87 -13.27 -11.36
C VAL A 250 15.88 -13.99 -10.46
N PRO A 251 17.12 -14.24 -10.93
CA PRO A 251 18.15 -14.83 -10.09
C PRO A 251 18.39 -14.03 -8.82
N ARG A 252 18.46 -14.71 -7.68
CA ARG A 252 18.74 -14.09 -6.38
C ARG A 252 20.14 -13.50 -6.38
N LYS A 253 20.28 -12.18 -6.25
CA LYS A 253 21.58 -11.51 -6.13
C LYS A 253 22.37 -12.04 -4.92
N GLY A 254 23.48 -12.74 -5.16
CA GLY A 254 24.31 -13.34 -4.11
C GLY A 254 23.71 -14.62 -3.48
N GLY A 255 22.71 -15.23 -4.13
CA GLY A 255 22.19 -16.56 -3.80
C GLY A 255 23.01 -17.68 -4.45
N LYS A 256 22.60 -18.93 -4.21
CA LYS A 256 23.17 -20.09 -4.91
C LYS A 256 22.66 -20.15 -6.35
N GLU A 257 23.38 -20.86 -7.21
CA GLU A 257 22.93 -21.15 -8.58
C GLU A 257 21.56 -21.83 -8.55
N GLY A 258 20.63 -21.33 -9.37
CA GLY A 258 19.24 -21.80 -9.41
C GLY A 258 18.28 -21.18 -8.39
N GLU A 259 18.76 -20.37 -7.43
CA GLU A 259 17.86 -19.64 -6.52
C GLU A 259 17.24 -18.42 -7.23
N THR A 260 15.91 -18.36 -7.26
CA THR A 260 15.14 -17.25 -7.83
C THR A 260 14.37 -16.48 -6.76
N VAL A 261 13.99 -15.24 -7.09
CA VAL A 261 13.16 -14.34 -6.28
C VAL A 261 12.20 -13.56 -7.19
N GLY A 262 11.17 -12.97 -6.62
CA GLY A 262 10.21 -12.09 -7.28
C GLY A 262 8.84 -12.73 -7.55
N ARG A 263 8.69 -14.05 -7.41
CA ARG A 263 7.42 -14.78 -7.61
C ARG A 263 6.25 -14.23 -6.80
N TYR A 264 6.52 -13.78 -5.58
CA TYR A 264 5.52 -13.31 -4.62
C TYR A 264 5.47 -11.79 -4.53
N VAL A 265 6.16 -11.09 -5.44
CA VAL A 265 6.02 -9.66 -5.69
C VAL A 265 5.14 -9.49 -6.92
N PRO A 266 3.90 -8.98 -6.76
CA PRO A 266 2.92 -8.98 -7.83
C PRO A 266 3.35 -8.02 -8.93
N LEU A 267 2.91 -8.31 -10.16
CA LEU A 267 2.84 -7.29 -11.20
C LEU A 267 1.92 -6.15 -10.74
N TRP A 268 2.05 -4.97 -11.34
CA TRP A 268 1.21 -3.82 -10.99
C TRP A 268 -0.30 -4.09 -11.18
N ASP A 269 -0.65 -4.97 -12.11
CA ASP A 269 -1.98 -5.54 -12.30
C ASP A 269 -1.80 -7.02 -12.68
N PHE A 270 -2.66 -7.90 -12.17
CA PHE A 270 -2.52 -9.34 -12.42
C PHE A 270 -2.80 -9.72 -13.88
N ASP A 271 -3.58 -8.91 -14.60
CA ASP A 271 -4.04 -9.23 -15.96
C ASP A 271 -3.36 -8.35 -17.02
N ALA A 272 -2.48 -7.42 -16.63
CA ALA A 272 -1.69 -6.64 -17.55
C ALA A 272 -0.65 -7.51 -18.30
N PRO A 273 -0.42 -7.26 -19.60
CA PRO A 273 0.66 -7.90 -20.33
C PRO A 273 2.02 -7.44 -19.80
N ILE A 274 3.01 -8.34 -19.85
CA ILE A 274 4.41 -8.01 -19.58
C ILE A 274 5.01 -7.48 -20.89
N GLU A 275 5.15 -6.16 -20.99
CA GLU A 275 5.71 -5.51 -22.19
C GLU A 275 7.23 -5.73 -22.33
N ASP A 276 7.95 -5.67 -21.21
CA ASP A 276 9.39 -5.95 -21.12
C ASP A 276 9.64 -7.13 -20.17
N PRO A 277 9.83 -8.35 -20.70
CA PRO A 277 10.17 -9.54 -19.90
C PRO A 277 11.44 -9.41 -19.07
N SER A 278 12.38 -8.54 -19.48
CA SER A 278 13.63 -8.34 -18.75
C SER A 278 13.46 -7.43 -17.53
N ASN A 279 12.40 -6.63 -17.51
CA ASN A 279 12.06 -5.73 -16.41
C ASN A 279 10.54 -5.59 -16.20
N PRO A 280 9.84 -6.64 -15.75
CA PRO A 280 8.41 -6.58 -15.51
C PRO A 280 8.03 -5.51 -14.49
N VAL A 281 6.99 -4.73 -14.77
CA VAL A 281 6.50 -3.70 -13.86
C VAL A 281 5.79 -4.34 -12.67
N ARG A 282 6.32 -4.12 -11.47
CA ARG A 282 5.87 -4.74 -10.22
C ARG A 282 5.35 -3.74 -9.23
N ASP A 283 4.56 -4.22 -8.28
CA ASP A 283 4.06 -3.45 -7.16
C ASP A 283 4.49 -4.02 -5.82
N THR A 284 5.66 -3.59 -5.35
CA THR A 284 6.17 -3.94 -4.01
C THR A 284 5.32 -3.34 -2.88
N SER A 285 4.59 -2.26 -3.14
CA SER A 285 3.68 -1.68 -2.14
C SER A 285 2.44 -2.55 -1.95
N GLY A 286 1.84 -3.02 -3.05
CA GLY A 286 0.76 -4.00 -3.04
C GLY A 286 1.19 -5.30 -2.34
N ALA A 287 2.41 -5.78 -2.60
CA ALA A 287 2.99 -6.94 -1.91
C ALA A 287 3.01 -6.76 -0.38
N MET A 288 3.57 -5.64 0.11
CA MET A 288 3.71 -5.40 1.55
C MET A 288 2.36 -5.18 2.24
N VAL A 289 1.38 -4.57 1.55
CA VAL A 289 0.01 -4.44 2.05
C VAL A 289 -0.66 -5.82 2.15
N ALA A 290 -0.53 -6.67 1.13
CA ALA A 290 -1.07 -8.02 1.13
C ALA A 290 -0.44 -8.87 2.24
N ALA A 291 0.89 -8.80 2.41
CA ALA A 291 1.59 -9.46 3.50
C ALA A 291 1.07 -9.02 4.88
N ASN A 292 0.87 -7.71 5.09
CA ASN A 292 0.29 -7.22 6.33
C ASN A 292 -1.15 -7.72 6.54
N GLY A 293 -1.97 -7.71 5.49
CA GLY A 293 -3.33 -8.24 5.54
C GLY A 293 -3.39 -9.73 5.88
N MET A 294 -2.51 -10.54 5.28
CA MET A 294 -2.37 -11.96 5.60
C MET A 294 -1.86 -12.21 7.02
N LEU A 295 -0.99 -11.34 7.56
CA LEU A 295 -0.57 -11.40 8.96
C LEU A 295 -1.74 -11.11 9.92
N VAL A 296 -2.54 -10.08 9.63
CA VAL A 296 -3.76 -9.75 10.40
C VAL A 296 -4.77 -10.91 10.33
N LEU A 297 -4.95 -11.50 9.15
CA LEU A 297 -5.79 -12.67 8.93
C LEU A 297 -5.29 -13.89 9.73
N SER A 298 -3.97 -14.13 9.74
CA SER A 298 -3.36 -15.20 10.52
C SER A 298 -3.67 -15.05 12.02
N GLN A 299 -3.59 -13.83 12.57
CA GLN A 299 -3.93 -13.54 13.97
C GLN A 299 -5.42 -13.79 14.25
N ALA A 300 -6.30 -13.36 13.34
CA ALA A 300 -7.73 -13.60 13.43
C ALA A 300 -8.07 -15.09 13.50
N LEU A 301 -7.44 -15.91 12.64
CA LEU A 301 -7.63 -17.35 12.58
C LEU A 301 -7.04 -18.06 13.81
N ALA A 302 -5.88 -17.60 14.32
CA ALA A 302 -5.32 -18.11 15.57
C ALA A 302 -6.28 -17.91 16.74
N GLY A 303 -6.91 -16.74 16.82
CA GLY A 303 -7.92 -16.43 17.84
C GLY A 303 -9.18 -17.30 17.76
N LEU A 304 -9.46 -17.89 16.60
CA LEU A 304 -10.54 -18.86 16.39
C LEU A 304 -10.11 -20.32 16.64
N GLY A 305 -8.84 -20.59 16.96
CA GLY A 305 -8.31 -21.96 17.09
C GLY A 305 -8.00 -22.64 15.75
N LEU A 306 -8.04 -21.92 14.62
CA LEU A 306 -7.73 -22.43 13.28
C LEU A 306 -6.21 -22.38 13.02
N HIS A 307 -5.44 -23.08 13.85
CA HIS A 307 -3.98 -22.94 13.93
C HIS A 307 -3.24 -23.33 12.63
N SER A 308 -3.66 -24.39 11.94
CA SER A 308 -3.02 -24.81 10.70
C SER A 308 -3.19 -23.78 9.58
N GLU A 309 -4.39 -23.21 9.46
CA GLU A 309 -4.68 -22.16 8.47
C GLU A 309 -3.98 -20.84 8.84
N SER A 310 -4.00 -20.49 10.13
CA SER A 310 -3.24 -19.36 10.66
C SER A 310 -1.75 -19.45 10.33
N ALA A 311 -1.13 -20.61 10.52
CA ALA A 311 0.29 -20.82 10.20
C ALA A 311 0.57 -20.65 8.70
N ARG A 312 -0.33 -21.14 7.82
CA ARG A 312 -0.21 -20.97 6.37
C ARG A 312 -0.18 -19.50 5.96
N TYR A 313 -1.14 -18.70 6.42
CA TYR A 313 -1.17 -17.27 6.08
C TYR A 313 0.00 -16.48 6.69
N LEU A 314 0.51 -16.91 7.85
CA LEU A 314 1.74 -16.33 8.40
C LEU A 314 2.94 -16.64 7.50
N GLU A 315 3.05 -17.87 7.02
CA GLU A 315 4.11 -18.27 6.08
C GLU A 315 4.00 -17.52 4.74
N ASP A 316 2.79 -17.37 4.19
CA ASP A 316 2.54 -16.55 2.99
C ASP A 316 3.01 -15.10 3.21
N ALA A 317 2.61 -14.47 4.33
CA ALA A 317 2.99 -13.10 4.66
C ALA A 317 4.51 -12.93 4.78
N LEU A 318 5.19 -13.85 5.47
CA LEU A 318 6.64 -13.83 5.63
C LEU A 318 7.36 -14.06 4.30
N ARG A 319 6.86 -14.96 3.46
CA ARG A 319 7.40 -15.24 2.13
C ARG A 319 7.28 -14.02 1.22
N ILE A 320 6.14 -13.35 1.17
CA ILE A 320 5.95 -12.11 0.40
C ILE A 320 6.95 -11.04 0.87
N ALA A 321 7.01 -10.78 2.19
CA ALA A 321 7.91 -9.77 2.74
C ALA A 321 9.39 -10.08 2.46
N GLN A 322 9.79 -11.34 2.59
CA GLN A 322 11.15 -11.80 2.30
C GLN A 322 11.48 -11.63 0.81
N ASP A 323 10.55 -11.95 -0.08
CA ASP A 323 10.73 -11.83 -1.53
C ASP A 323 10.88 -10.36 -1.96
N VAL A 324 10.10 -9.45 -1.38
CA VAL A 324 10.26 -7.99 -1.57
C VAL A 324 11.64 -7.52 -1.13
N VAL A 325 12.11 -7.94 0.06
CA VAL A 325 13.44 -7.59 0.56
C VAL A 325 14.53 -8.13 -0.37
N ASP A 326 14.41 -9.38 -0.81
CA ASP A 326 15.43 -10.01 -1.63
C ASP A 326 15.50 -9.44 -3.05
N LEU A 327 14.37 -8.98 -3.58
CA LEU A 327 14.28 -8.25 -4.84
C LEU A 327 14.81 -6.81 -4.74
N SER A 328 14.54 -6.13 -3.62
CA SER A 328 14.77 -4.68 -3.48
C SER A 328 16.13 -4.30 -2.88
N VAL A 329 16.84 -5.21 -2.21
CA VAL A 329 18.11 -4.87 -1.54
C VAL A 329 19.29 -4.90 -2.52
N SER A 330 19.93 -3.74 -2.70
CA SER A 330 21.21 -3.63 -3.40
C SER A 330 22.32 -4.43 -2.69
N PRO A 331 23.24 -5.09 -3.43
CA PRO A 331 24.32 -5.90 -2.85
C PRO A 331 25.15 -5.20 -1.77
N GLU A 332 25.33 -3.88 -1.88
CA GLU A 332 26.13 -3.05 -0.96
C GLU A 332 25.57 -3.00 0.46
N ARG A 333 24.24 -3.05 0.64
CA ARG A 333 23.60 -3.04 1.97
C ARG A 333 23.55 -4.42 2.64
N ARG A 334 23.74 -5.51 1.89
CA ARG A 334 23.88 -6.86 2.46
C ARG A 334 25.28 -7.08 3.07
N ALA A 335 26.31 -6.43 2.52
CA ALA A 335 27.68 -6.54 3.01
C ALA A 335 27.90 -5.86 4.37
N SER A 336 27.09 -4.85 4.73
CA SER A 336 27.16 -4.22 6.06
C SER A 336 26.51 -5.05 7.18
N GLY A 337 25.62 -5.98 6.85
CA GLY A 337 24.97 -6.88 7.83
C GLY A 337 25.73 -8.18 8.12
N ARG A 338 26.74 -8.52 7.32
CA ARG A 338 27.66 -9.64 7.58
C ARG A 338 29.06 -9.08 7.76
N GLY A 339 29.47 -8.91 9.01
CA GLY A 339 30.79 -8.42 9.38
C GLY A 339 31.91 -9.13 8.61
N ARG A 340 32.44 -8.48 7.58
CA ARG A 340 33.78 -8.70 7.07
C ARG A 340 34.41 -7.34 6.80
N ARG A 341 35.18 -6.89 7.78
CA ARG A 341 36.20 -5.86 7.58
C ARG A 341 37.08 -6.29 6.40
N LYS A 342 37.15 -5.48 5.35
CA LYS A 342 38.36 -5.35 4.54
C LYS A 342 38.66 -3.86 4.31
N PRO A 343 39.93 -3.45 4.37
CA PRO A 343 40.33 -2.05 4.33
C PRO A 343 40.26 -1.54 2.88
N GLY A 344 39.39 -0.57 2.64
CA GLY A 344 39.26 0.12 1.34
C GLY A 344 40.03 1.42 1.34
N VAL A 345 41.17 1.42 0.65
CA VAL A 345 42.02 2.56 0.35
C VAL A 345 41.25 3.61 -0.46
N TYR A 346 41.39 4.87 -0.05
CA TYR A 346 40.91 6.05 -0.77
C TYR A 346 41.80 6.36 -1.96
N GLY A 347 41.20 6.63 -3.13
CA GLY A 347 41.79 7.52 -4.13
C GLY A 347 41.82 6.98 -5.57
N HIS A 348 41.00 7.59 -6.43
CA HIS A 348 41.57 8.21 -7.62
C HIS A 348 40.70 9.38 -8.07
N ARG A 349 41.27 10.60 -7.97
CA ARG A 349 40.84 11.77 -8.72
C ARG A 349 41.23 11.55 -10.17
N GLY A 350 40.35 11.94 -11.09
CA GLY A 350 40.67 12.19 -12.49
C GLY A 350 39.97 13.47 -12.92
N SER A 351 40.71 14.56 -13.01
CA SER A 351 40.27 15.83 -13.57
C SER A 351 41.22 16.21 -14.71
N GLY A 352 40.70 16.34 -15.92
CA GLY A 352 41.04 17.41 -16.87
C GLY A 352 42.13 17.17 -17.93
N GLN A 353 41.74 17.48 -19.18
CA GLN A 353 42.51 17.92 -20.37
C GLN A 353 43.32 16.81 -21.08
N VAL A 354 43.15 16.56 -22.38
CA VAL A 354 43.04 17.45 -23.56
C VAL A 354 41.75 17.23 -24.36
#